data_AF-A0A9Q0ULX7-F1
#
_entry.id   AF-A0A9Q0ULX7-F1
#
_cell.length_a   1.000
_cell.length_b   1.000
_cell.length_c   1.000
_cell.angle_alpha   90.00
_cell.angle_beta   90.00
_cell.angle_gamma   90.00
#
_symmetry.space_group_name_H-M   'P 1'
#
loop_
_entity.id
_entity.type
_entity.pdbx_description
1 polymer ?
#
loop_
_entity_poly.entity_id
_entity_poly.type
_entity_poly.pdbx_seq_one_letter_code
_entity_poly.pdbx_strand_id
1 'polypeptide(L)'
;MQGFEVKPLVLAPGGFFDANWFTKFINKTPRSLQVVTHHIYNLGPGSDDHLIDKILNPSYLDGGSHQFRSLQGILKTAGASAVAWVGEAGGAYNSGRNLVTNAFVFSFWYLDQLGMASSYDTKTYCRQTLIGGNYGLLNTVTFVPNPDYYSALLWHRLMGRNVLSATFFGTNNIRAYAHCAKASKGITLLLINLDGNTAASVHVSTENVTRNGTLAMHQQNQRTKFSRGSKLDDNTREEYHLTALNGDLHSQTVLLNGNILSVNSSGSIPPLEPIQTSQSDPIIVAPFSIVFAHIANSTVPACEYVD
;
A
#
# COMPACT_ATOMS: atom_id res chain seq x y z
N MET A 1 12.43 -34.79 12.38
CA MET A 1 11.10 -34.60 12.99
C MET A 1 10.06 -35.32 12.13
N GLN A 2 9.84 -36.61 12.38
CA GLN A 2 8.69 -37.36 11.89
C GLN A 2 7.60 -37.24 12.97
N GLY A 3 6.37 -36.86 12.60
CA GLY A 3 5.22 -36.87 13.52
C GLY A 3 4.41 -35.58 13.65
N PHE A 4 4.77 -34.47 12.99
CA PHE A 4 3.96 -33.25 12.99
C PHE A 4 3.37 -32.99 11.60
N GLU A 5 2.06 -32.74 11.55
CA GLU A 5 1.28 -32.48 10.33
C GLU A 5 1.61 -31.10 9.72
N VAL A 6 1.95 -30.13 10.57
CA VAL A 6 2.44 -28.79 10.18
C VAL A 6 3.80 -28.55 10.81
N LYS A 7 4.78 -28.13 10.00
CA LYS A 7 6.11 -27.75 10.46
C LYS A 7 6.19 -26.23 10.66
N PRO A 8 6.88 -25.74 11.70
CA PRO A 8 7.09 -24.31 11.88
C PRO A 8 7.88 -23.74 10.70
N LEU A 9 7.56 -22.50 10.29
CA LEU A 9 8.35 -21.77 9.32
C LEU A 9 9.68 -21.34 9.95
N VAL A 10 10.76 -21.50 9.19
CA VAL A 10 12.07 -20.93 9.51
C VAL A 10 12.26 -19.63 8.72
N LEU A 11 12.47 -18.54 9.45
CA LEU A 11 12.68 -17.19 8.94
C LEU A 11 14.11 -16.76 9.27
N ALA A 12 14.85 -16.25 8.29
CA ALA A 12 16.23 -15.78 8.46
C ALA A 12 16.65 -14.89 7.28
N PRO A 13 17.71 -14.09 7.38
CA PRO A 13 18.56 -13.88 8.55
C PRO A 13 18.09 -12.82 9.56
N GLY A 14 17.09 -12.00 9.23
CA GLY A 14 16.70 -10.87 10.09
C GLY A 14 17.78 -9.78 10.15
N GLY A 15 18.31 -9.37 8.99
CA GLY A 15 19.36 -8.36 8.91
C GLY A 15 19.22 -7.43 7.70
N PHE A 16 20.14 -6.49 7.57
CA PHE A 16 20.18 -5.60 6.40
C PHE A 16 20.59 -6.35 5.14
N PHE A 17 19.98 -5.97 4.02
CA PHE A 17 20.23 -6.60 2.73
C PHE A 17 21.64 -6.30 2.20
N ASP A 18 22.41 -7.36 1.93
CA ASP A 18 23.65 -7.32 1.15
C ASP A 18 23.56 -8.38 0.05
N ALA A 19 23.61 -7.97 -1.22
CA ALA A 19 23.32 -8.87 -2.34
C ALA A 19 24.28 -10.07 -2.41
N ASN A 20 25.57 -9.86 -2.14
CA ASN A 20 26.59 -10.91 -2.21
C ASN A 20 26.41 -11.94 -1.08
N TRP A 21 26.18 -11.46 0.14
CA TRP A 21 25.95 -12.29 1.30
C TRP A 21 24.63 -13.06 1.17
N PHE A 22 23.53 -12.40 0.79
CA PHE A 22 22.23 -13.05 0.61
C PHE A 22 22.28 -14.13 -0.47
N THR A 23 22.97 -13.88 -1.58
CA THR A 23 23.19 -14.89 -2.63
C THR A 23 23.88 -16.15 -2.07
N LYS A 24 24.97 -15.97 -1.31
CA LYS A 24 25.68 -17.09 -0.68
C LYS A 24 24.82 -17.82 0.36
N PHE A 25 24.08 -17.06 1.17
CA PHE A 25 23.20 -17.59 2.22
C PHE A 25 22.09 -18.46 1.62
N ILE A 26 21.34 -17.92 0.67
CA ILE A 26 20.22 -18.61 0.00
C ILE A 26 20.70 -19.90 -0.69
N ASN A 27 21.83 -19.84 -1.41
CA ASN A 27 22.41 -21.02 -2.07
C ASN A 27 22.83 -22.13 -1.09
N LYS A 28 23.09 -21.80 0.17
CA LYS A 28 23.44 -22.76 1.23
C LYS A 28 22.23 -23.27 2.03
N THR A 29 21.05 -22.67 1.85
CA THR A 29 19.83 -23.04 2.60
C THR A 29 18.67 -23.54 1.73
N PRO A 30 18.88 -24.29 0.64
CA PRO A 30 17.83 -24.58 -0.35
C PRO A 30 16.64 -25.39 0.20
N ARG A 31 16.81 -26.10 1.32
CA ARG A 31 15.79 -26.98 1.93
C ARG A 31 15.46 -26.64 3.38
N SER A 32 16.19 -25.71 3.98
CA SER A 32 16.10 -25.42 5.43
C SER A 32 15.33 -24.14 5.72
N LEU A 33 15.15 -23.27 4.71
CA LEU A 33 14.58 -21.95 4.86
C LEU A 33 13.30 -21.82 4.05
N GLN A 34 12.21 -21.35 4.67
CA GLN A 34 10.95 -21.07 3.97
C GLN A 34 10.77 -19.59 3.69
N VAL A 35 11.42 -18.73 4.47
CA VAL A 35 11.29 -17.28 4.36
C VAL A 35 12.64 -16.61 4.50
N VAL A 36 13.00 -15.81 3.50
CA VAL A 36 14.13 -14.89 3.56
C VAL A 36 13.64 -13.54 4.07
N THR A 37 14.18 -13.08 5.19
CA THR A 37 13.84 -11.79 5.81
C THR A 37 14.95 -10.77 5.65
N HIS A 38 14.60 -9.52 5.39
CA HIS A 38 15.53 -8.38 5.43
C HIS A 38 14.89 -7.16 6.10
N HIS A 39 15.73 -6.24 6.56
CA HIS A 39 15.31 -5.01 7.23
C HIS A 39 15.30 -3.82 6.27
N ILE A 40 14.34 -2.90 6.45
CA ILE A 40 14.24 -1.65 5.67
C ILE A 40 14.31 -0.42 6.58
N TYR A 41 15.42 0.32 6.47
CA TYR A 41 15.60 1.66 7.05
C TYR A 41 16.31 2.57 6.05
N ASN A 42 15.61 2.86 4.96
CA ASN A 42 16.16 3.50 3.77
C ASN A 42 16.08 5.04 3.78
N LEU A 43 15.62 5.68 4.86
CA LEU A 43 15.57 7.16 4.95
C LEU A 43 16.75 7.77 5.70
N GLY A 44 17.45 6.99 6.53
CA GLY A 44 18.54 7.48 7.40
C GLY A 44 18.18 7.50 8.89
N PRO A 45 18.96 8.21 9.72
CA PRO A 45 18.70 8.29 11.16
C PRO A 45 17.50 9.19 11.46
N GLY A 46 16.80 8.92 12.56
CA GLY A 46 15.75 9.80 13.08
C GLY A 46 16.20 11.22 13.42
N SER A 47 17.52 11.46 13.57
CA SER A 47 18.10 12.78 13.80
C SER A 47 18.31 13.59 12.52
N ASP A 48 18.07 13.04 11.33
CA ASP A 48 18.26 13.76 10.07
C ASP A 48 17.15 14.80 9.84
N ASP A 49 17.54 16.06 9.62
CA ASP A 49 16.65 17.19 9.35
C ASP A 49 16.02 17.16 7.94
N HIS A 50 16.54 16.33 7.03
CA HIS A 50 16.06 16.21 5.65
C HIS A 50 15.16 14.98 5.43
N LEU A 51 14.61 14.39 6.49
CA LEU A 51 13.73 13.21 6.36
C LEU A 51 12.51 13.52 5.48
N ILE A 52 11.91 14.70 5.62
CA ILE A 52 10.74 15.09 4.82
C ILE A 52 11.11 15.24 3.35
N ASP A 53 12.24 15.88 3.05
CA ASP A 53 12.73 16.03 1.68
C ASP A 53 12.90 14.66 1.01
N LYS A 54 13.37 13.66 1.75
CA LYS A 54 13.51 12.28 1.24
C LYS A 54 12.17 11.58 1.06
N ILE A 55 11.25 11.76 1.99
CA ILE A 55 9.90 11.15 1.95
C ILE A 55 9.09 11.70 0.77
N LEU A 56 9.25 12.97 0.44
CA LEU A 56 8.48 13.66 -0.62
C LEU A 56 9.23 13.74 -1.96
N ASN A 57 10.42 13.13 -2.07
CA ASN A 57 11.20 13.12 -3.30
C ASN A 57 11.03 11.80 -4.07
N PRO A 58 10.35 11.82 -5.23
CA PRO A 58 10.10 10.59 -6.00
C PRO A 58 11.40 9.87 -6.40
N SER A 59 12.43 10.61 -6.81
CA SER A 59 13.73 10.04 -7.20
C SER A 59 14.44 9.35 -6.02
N TYR A 60 14.25 9.84 -4.79
CA TYR A 60 14.76 9.18 -3.59
C TYR A 60 14.01 7.88 -3.31
N LEU A 61 12.68 7.92 -3.37
CA LEU A 61 11.82 6.76 -3.14
C LEU A 61 12.04 5.64 -4.15
N ASP A 62 12.30 5.97 -5.43
CA ASP A 62 12.60 4.99 -6.49
C ASP A 62 13.80 4.10 -6.13
N GLY A 63 14.78 4.64 -5.41
CA GLY A 63 15.91 3.88 -4.89
C GLY A 63 15.52 2.76 -3.92
N GLY A 64 14.39 2.91 -3.21
CA GLY A 64 13.86 1.91 -2.28
C GLY A 64 13.51 0.58 -2.96
N SER A 65 13.08 0.62 -4.23
CA SER A 65 12.72 -0.57 -5.02
C SER A 65 13.88 -1.55 -5.24
N HIS A 66 15.13 -1.04 -5.23
CA HIS A 66 16.31 -1.82 -5.58
C HIS A 66 16.47 -3.07 -4.72
N GLN A 67 16.27 -2.94 -3.40
CA GLN A 67 16.45 -4.06 -2.47
C GLN A 67 15.43 -5.17 -2.72
N PHE A 68 14.15 -4.83 -2.93
CA PHE A 68 13.10 -5.80 -3.23
C PHE A 68 13.36 -6.51 -4.55
N ARG A 69 13.70 -5.74 -5.60
CA ARG A 69 14.04 -6.29 -6.92
C ARG A 69 15.25 -7.22 -6.86
N SER A 70 16.31 -6.83 -6.16
CA SER A 70 17.51 -7.65 -6.00
C SER A 70 17.22 -8.95 -5.26
N LEU A 71 16.48 -8.91 -4.14
CA LEU A 71 16.14 -10.12 -3.40
C LEU A 71 15.26 -11.07 -4.22
N GLN A 72 14.25 -10.54 -4.93
CA GLN A 72 13.44 -11.32 -5.85
C GLN A 72 14.29 -11.99 -6.93
N GLY A 73 15.23 -11.25 -7.53
CA GLY A 73 16.16 -11.76 -8.52
C GLY A 73 17.03 -12.91 -7.97
N ILE A 74 17.60 -12.74 -6.78
CA ILE A 74 18.43 -13.78 -6.13
C ILE A 74 17.63 -15.05 -5.88
N LEU A 75 16.40 -14.94 -5.34
CA LEU A 75 15.53 -16.09 -5.10
C LEU A 75 15.18 -16.84 -6.40
N LYS A 76 14.83 -16.09 -7.45
CA LYS A 76 14.53 -16.65 -8.78
C LYS A 76 15.75 -17.36 -9.39
N THR A 77 16.92 -16.72 -9.38
CA THR A 77 18.16 -17.30 -9.92
C THR A 77 18.60 -18.55 -9.16
N ALA A 78 18.41 -18.59 -7.84
CA ALA A 78 18.72 -19.76 -7.02
C ALA A 78 17.72 -20.91 -7.18
N GLY A 79 16.55 -20.68 -7.82
CA GLY A 79 15.45 -21.64 -7.84
C GLY A 79 14.92 -21.94 -6.43
N ALA A 80 15.00 -20.97 -5.52
CA ALA A 80 14.62 -21.15 -4.12
C ALA A 80 13.10 -21.26 -3.98
N SER A 81 12.64 -22.19 -3.14
CA SER A 81 11.23 -22.26 -2.72
C SER A 81 10.89 -21.27 -1.60
N ALA A 82 11.91 -20.63 -1.01
CA ALA A 82 11.73 -19.61 0.02
C ALA A 82 11.13 -18.33 -0.56
N VAL A 83 10.27 -17.67 0.21
CA VAL A 83 9.66 -16.39 -0.16
C VAL A 83 10.34 -15.21 0.52
N ALA A 84 10.24 -14.01 -0.05
CA ALA A 84 10.80 -12.79 0.53
C ALA A 84 9.82 -12.12 1.48
N TRP A 85 10.29 -11.76 2.68
CA TRP A 85 9.57 -10.95 3.67
C TRP A 85 10.43 -9.74 4.07
N VAL A 86 9.80 -8.59 4.29
CA VAL A 86 10.40 -7.55 5.12
C VAL A 86 10.17 -7.94 6.57
N GLY A 87 11.25 -8.33 7.26
CA GLY A 87 11.19 -8.82 8.64
C GLY A 87 11.10 -7.71 9.68
N GLU A 88 11.56 -6.51 9.32
CA GLU A 88 11.52 -5.31 10.16
C GLU A 88 11.66 -4.07 9.27
N ALA A 89 10.83 -3.05 9.46
CA ALA A 89 10.97 -1.79 8.73
C ALA A 89 10.38 -0.60 9.47
N GLY A 90 11.18 0.46 9.62
CA GLY A 90 10.74 1.71 10.25
C GLY A 90 11.12 2.96 9.45
N GLY A 91 11.74 2.80 8.27
CA GLY A 91 12.16 3.87 7.37
C GLY A 91 13.33 4.69 7.89
N ALA A 92 13.11 5.44 8.98
CA ALA A 92 14.16 6.12 9.71
C ALA A 92 14.58 5.29 10.94
N TYR A 93 15.86 4.90 11.00
CA TYR A 93 16.40 4.15 12.14
C TYR A 93 16.61 5.05 13.36
N ASN A 94 17.09 4.52 14.49
CA ASN A 94 17.21 5.24 15.77
C ASN A 94 15.88 5.81 16.27
N SER A 95 14.83 4.97 16.27
CA SER A 95 13.49 5.30 16.78
C SER A 95 12.70 6.33 15.98
N GLY A 96 13.12 6.67 14.76
CA GLY A 96 12.44 7.66 13.94
C GLY A 96 12.46 9.07 14.55
N ARG A 97 11.64 9.98 14.01
CA ARG A 97 11.62 11.40 14.36
C ARG A 97 10.23 11.87 14.76
N ASN A 98 10.11 12.50 15.92
CA ASN A 98 8.85 13.08 16.37
C ASN A 98 8.36 14.16 15.40
N LEU A 99 7.05 14.22 15.18
CA LEU A 99 6.37 15.06 14.18
C LEU A 99 6.82 14.80 12.74
N VAL A 100 7.44 13.65 12.47
CA VAL A 100 7.72 13.17 11.12
C VAL A 100 7.25 11.73 11.01
N THR A 101 7.91 10.77 11.67
CA THR A 101 7.58 9.34 11.53
C THR A 101 6.31 8.90 12.27
N ASN A 102 5.78 9.75 13.15
CA ASN A 102 4.48 9.61 13.82
C ASN A 102 3.45 10.65 13.33
N ALA A 103 3.74 11.32 12.21
CA ALA A 103 2.89 12.32 11.58
C ALA A 103 2.43 11.87 10.18
N PHE A 104 1.49 12.59 9.59
CA PHE A 104 0.89 12.25 8.31
C PHE A 104 1.90 12.15 7.17
N VAL A 105 2.96 12.98 7.17
CA VAL A 105 4.03 12.92 6.17
C VAL A 105 4.65 11.53 6.04
N PHE A 106 4.66 10.70 7.08
CA PHE A 106 5.26 9.38 6.98
C PHE A 106 4.41 8.37 6.19
N SER A 107 3.11 8.62 6.06
CA SER A 107 2.20 7.74 5.32
C SER A 107 2.53 7.65 3.84
N PHE A 108 3.12 8.71 3.26
CA PHE A 108 3.63 8.69 1.88
C PHE A 108 4.69 7.60 1.69
N TRP A 109 5.73 7.61 2.52
CA TRP A 109 6.77 6.58 2.48
C TRP A 109 6.20 5.21 2.82
N TYR A 110 5.37 5.09 3.86
CA TYR A 110 4.93 3.79 4.32
C TYR A 110 4.08 3.05 3.28
N LEU A 111 3.08 3.72 2.70
CA LEU A 111 2.24 3.12 1.66
C LEU A 111 3.01 2.88 0.36
N ASP A 112 3.95 3.75 0.02
CA ASP A 112 4.89 3.53 -1.08
C ASP A 112 5.74 2.26 -0.88
N GLN A 113 6.26 2.02 0.33
CA GLN A 113 7.01 0.79 0.62
C GLN A 113 6.14 -0.46 0.51
N LEU A 114 4.88 -0.42 0.95
CA LEU A 114 3.96 -1.56 0.81
C LEU A 114 3.71 -1.87 -0.67
N GLY A 115 3.47 -0.83 -1.48
CA GLY A 115 3.28 -0.94 -2.94
C GLY A 115 4.51 -1.46 -3.67
N MET A 116 5.70 -0.94 -3.36
CA MET A 116 6.95 -1.43 -3.96
C MET A 116 7.26 -2.87 -3.53
N ALA A 117 7.12 -3.20 -2.26
CA ALA A 117 7.40 -4.54 -1.75
C ALA A 117 6.48 -5.59 -2.42
N SER A 118 5.18 -5.30 -2.55
CA SER A 118 4.22 -6.21 -3.19
C SER A 118 4.53 -6.42 -4.67
N SER A 119 4.91 -5.35 -5.38
CA SER A 119 5.28 -5.38 -6.81
C SER A 119 6.48 -6.29 -7.11
N TYR A 120 7.33 -6.56 -6.11
CA TYR A 120 8.49 -7.46 -6.20
C TYR A 120 8.29 -8.77 -5.44
N ASP A 121 7.04 -9.21 -5.26
CA ASP A 121 6.67 -10.50 -4.69
C ASP A 121 7.08 -10.70 -3.22
N THR A 122 7.27 -9.60 -2.48
CA THR A 122 7.45 -9.66 -1.03
C THR A 122 6.11 -10.01 -0.38
N LYS A 123 6.06 -11.11 0.37
CA LYS A 123 4.81 -11.70 0.87
C LYS A 123 4.33 -11.14 2.20
N THR A 124 5.21 -10.49 2.95
CA THR A 124 4.89 -9.93 4.27
C THR A 124 5.77 -8.73 4.56
N TYR A 125 5.19 -7.73 5.24
CA TYR A 125 5.87 -6.51 5.63
C TYR A 125 5.66 -6.24 7.12
N CYS A 126 6.68 -6.49 7.92
CA CYS A 126 6.66 -6.28 9.36
C CYS A 126 7.07 -4.85 9.70
N ARG A 127 6.08 -4.02 10.05
CA ARG A 127 6.30 -2.64 10.49
C ARG A 127 6.91 -2.59 11.90
N GLN A 128 8.07 -1.98 11.99
CA GLN A 128 8.65 -1.47 13.24
C GLN A 128 7.97 -0.12 13.54
N THR A 129 7.10 0.00 14.53
CA THR A 129 6.53 -1.00 15.45
C THR A 129 5.02 -0.84 15.53
N LEU A 130 4.33 -1.79 16.16
CA LEU A 130 2.99 -1.51 16.68
C LEU A 130 3.03 -0.39 17.74
N ILE A 131 3.96 -0.49 18.69
CA ILE A 131 4.20 0.51 19.74
C ILE A 131 5.68 0.62 20.06
N GLY A 132 6.18 1.85 20.26
CA GLY A 132 7.56 2.15 20.62
C GLY A 132 8.30 2.96 19.54
N GLY A 133 9.08 3.95 19.95
CA GLY A 133 9.71 4.90 19.04
C GLY A 133 8.70 5.85 18.37
N ASN A 134 9.22 6.83 17.64
CA ASN A 134 8.43 7.79 16.87
C ASN A 134 7.87 7.19 15.58
N TYR A 135 8.26 5.99 15.14
CA TYR A 135 7.66 5.31 13.98
C TYR A 135 6.51 4.38 14.38
N GLY A 136 6.16 4.30 15.67
CA GLY A 136 5.15 3.38 16.17
C GLY A 136 3.77 3.70 15.58
N LEU A 137 2.99 2.65 15.26
CA LEU A 137 1.61 2.82 14.80
C LEU A 137 0.70 3.39 15.89
N LEU A 138 1.04 3.15 17.16
CA LEU A 138 0.34 3.71 18.32
C LEU A 138 1.24 4.70 19.06
N ASN A 139 0.65 5.79 19.56
CA ASN A 139 1.30 6.69 20.50
C ASN A 139 1.71 5.91 21.76
N THR A 140 2.94 6.11 22.23
CA THR A 140 3.53 5.33 23.34
C THR A 140 2.94 5.64 24.70
N VAL A 141 2.26 6.79 24.85
CA VAL A 141 1.65 7.23 26.11
C VAL A 141 0.14 7.01 26.07
N THR A 142 -0.53 7.44 25.01
CA THR A 142 -1.99 7.43 24.93
C THR A 142 -2.57 6.19 24.26
N PHE A 143 -1.74 5.39 23.58
CA PHE A 143 -2.15 4.27 22.71
C PHE A 143 -3.10 4.67 21.57
N VAL A 144 -3.31 5.98 21.36
CA VAL A 144 -4.09 6.48 20.23
C VAL A 144 -3.32 6.19 18.94
N PRO A 145 -3.98 5.69 17.88
CA PRO A 145 -3.32 5.45 16.60
C PRO A 145 -2.73 6.71 15.97
N ASN A 146 -1.48 6.60 15.51
CA ASN A 146 -0.85 7.61 14.65
C ASN A 146 -1.38 7.47 13.20
N PRO A 147 -1.17 8.46 12.32
CA PRO A 147 -1.69 8.45 10.94
C PRO A 147 -1.43 7.15 10.17
N ASP A 148 -0.23 6.60 10.29
CA ASP A 148 0.17 5.36 9.62
C ASP A 148 -0.66 4.13 9.99
N TYR A 149 -1.27 4.10 11.18
CA TYR A 149 -2.18 3.02 11.54
C TYR A 149 -3.40 3.02 10.62
N TYR A 150 -3.99 4.19 10.36
CA TYR A 150 -5.15 4.31 9.49
C TYR A 150 -4.80 4.03 8.03
N SER A 151 -3.61 4.47 7.58
CA SER A 151 -3.03 4.11 6.28
C SER A 151 -2.89 2.58 6.13
N ALA A 152 -2.30 1.90 7.12
CA ALA A 152 -2.17 0.45 7.14
C ALA A 152 -3.54 -0.27 7.19
N LEU A 153 -4.49 0.30 7.91
CA LEU A 153 -5.83 -0.27 8.06
C LEU A 153 -6.62 -0.20 6.74
N LEU A 154 -6.54 0.92 6.01
CA LEU A 154 -7.12 1.02 4.67
C LEU A 154 -6.44 0.06 3.70
N TRP A 155 -5.10 0.01 3.67
CA TRP A 155 -4.36 -0.99 2.91
C TRP A 155 -4.86 -2.40 3.24
N HIS A 156 -4.95 -2.74 4.52
CA HIS A 156 -5.39 -4.04 4.98
C HIS A 156 -6.83 -4.35 4.57
N ARG A 157 -7.74 -3.38 4.54
CA ARG A 157 -9.16 -3.61 4.21
C ARG A 157 -9.41 -3.68 2.70
N LEU A 158 -8.65 -2.92 1.90
CA LEU A 158 -8.96 -2.71 0.49
C LEU A 158 -8.03 -3.49 -0.45
N MET A 159 -6.71 -3.53 -0.18
CA MET A 159 -5.72 -4.12 -1.07
C MET A 159 -5.68 -5.65 -0.91
N GLY A 160 -6.06 -6.37 -1.96
CA GLY A 160 -6.07 -7.84 -1.98
C GLY A 160 -4.69 -8.46 -2.16
N ARG A 161 -4.64 -9.80 -2.23
CA ARG A 161 -3.38 -10.56 -2.34
C ARG A 161 -2.81 -10.59 -3.76
N ASN A 162 -3.66 -10.47 -4.76
CA ASN A 162 -3.27 -10.48 -6.17
C ASN A 162 -2.83 -9.07 -6.59
N VAL A 163 -1.53 -8.92 -6.79
CA VAL A 163 -0.89 -7.66 -7.20
C VAL A 163 -1.02 -7.52 -8.71
N LEU A 164 -1.40 -6.34 -9.19
CA LEU A 164 -1.50 -6.00 -10.60
C LEU A 164 -0.38 -5.03 -10.98
N SER A 165 0.01 -5.05 -12.25
CA SER A 165 0.88 -4.01 -12.79
C SER A 165 0.08 -2.71 -12.93
N ALA A 166 0.64 -1.61 -12.43
CA ALA A 166 0.08 -0.27 -12.59
C ALA A 166 1.17 0.66 -13.14
N THR A 167 0.82 1.46 -14.13
CA THR A 167 1.69 2.47 -14.72
C THR A 167 0.96 3.79 -14.73
N PHE A 168 1.59 4.84 -14.20
CA PHE A 168 1.08 6.19 -14.28
C PHE A 168 1.76 6.94 -15.42
N PHE A 169 0.96 7.55 -16.31
CA PHE A 169 1.46 8.39 -17.39
C PHE A 169 1.23 9.86 -17.02
N GLY A 170 2.32 10.57 -16.67
CA GLY A 170 2.24 11.97 -16.26
C GLY A 170 3.49 12.41 -15.51
N THR A 171 3.30 13.23 -14.48
CA THR A 171 4.37 13.62 -13.53
C THR A 171 4.91 12.42 -12.76
N ASN A 172 6.19 12.48 -12.36
CA ASN A 172 6.81 11.50 -11.46
C ASN A 172 6.41 11.69 -9.98
N ASN A 173 5.67 12.76 -9.65
CA ASN A 173 5.16 12.99 -8.30
C ASN A 173 3.95 12.11 -7.93
N ILE A 174 3.36 11.42 -8.91
CA ILE A 174 2.26 10.48 -8.66
C ILE A 174 2.81 9.06 -8.67
N ARG A 175 2.55 8.34 -7.58
CA ARG A 175 2.90 6.92 -7.43
C ARG A 175 1.62 6.11 -7.42
N ALA A 176 1.58 5.04 -8.20
CA ALA A 176 0.38 4.25 -8.44
C ALA A 176 0.64 2.76 -8.22
N TYR A 177 -0.24 2.11 -7.45
CA TYR A 177 -0.23 0.68 -7.22
C TYR A 177 -1.64 0.12 -7.40
N ALA A 178 -1.76 -1.10 -7.91
CA ALA A 178 -3.06 -1.74 -8.13
C ALA A 178 -3.04 -3.18 -7.63
N HIS A 179 -4.09 -3.57 -6.93
CA HIS A 179 -4.32 -4.94 -6.49
C HIS A 179 -5.75 -5.34 -6.87
N CYS A 180 -6.03 -6.63 -6.98
CA CYS A 180 -7.43 -7.07 -6.89
C CYS A 180 -8.01 -6.62 -5.54
N ALA A 181 -9.30 -6.30 -5.52
CA ALA A 181 -9.97 -5.90 -4.28
C ALA A 181 -9.98 -7.07 -3.28
N LYS A 182 -9.83 -6.76 -1.99
CA LYS A 182 -9.68 -7.80 -0.96
C LYS A 182 -10.98 -8.52 -0.61
N ALA A 183 -12.08 -7.80 -0.50
CA ALA A 183 -13.35 -8.31 0.05
C ALA A 183 -14.48 -8.36 -1.01
N SER A 184 -14.16 -8.05 -2.26
CA SER A 184 -15.10 -7.87 -3.35
C SER A 184 -14.41 -8.16 -4.68
N LYS A 185 -15.20 -8.22 -5.76
CA LYS A 185 -14.66 -8.26 -7.12
C LYS A 185 -14.10 -6.90 -7.51
N GLY A 186 -13.26 -6.91 -8.54
CA GLY A 186 -12.70 -5.70 -9.14
C GLY A 186 -11.31 -5.37 -8.60
N ILE A 187 -10.91 -4.11 -8.74
CA ILE A 187 -9.57 -3.64 -8.39
C ILE A 187 -9.62 -2.56 -7.33
N THR A 188 -8.56 -2.46 -6.55
CA THR A 188 -8.26 -1.31 -5.70
C THR A 188 -6.97 -0.66 -6.18
N LEU A 189 -7.04 0.64 -6.39
CA LEU A 189 -5.89 1.50 -6.69
C LEU A 189 -5.43 2.21 -5.42
N LEU A 190 -4.12 2.39 -5.29
CA LEU A 190 -3.50 3.33 -4.38
C LEU A 190 -2.79 4.39 -5.22
N LEU A 191 -3.16 5.66 -5.04
CA LEU A 191 -2.54 6.81 -5.68
C LEU A 191 -1.96 7.72 -4.60
N ILE A 192 -0.69 8.09 -4.75
CA ILE A 192 0.04 8.94 -3.80
C ILE A 192 0.53 10.17 -4.56
N ASN A 193 0.13 11.37 -4.14
CA ASN A 193 0.61 12.63 -4.72
C ASN A 193 1.63 13.30 -3.81
N LEU A 194 2.88 13.35 -4.29
CA LEU A 194 3.99 14.01 -3.62
C LEU A 194 4.14 15.48 -4.04
N ASP A 195 3.30 15.99 -4.95
CA ASP A 195 3.29 17.39 -5.32
C ASP A 195 2.54 18.21 -4.26
N GLY A 196 3.15 19.29 -3.78
CA GLY A 196 2.57 20.17 -2.77
C GLY A 196 1.69 21.29 -3.31
N ASN A 197 1.67 21.49 -4.63
CA ASN A 197 1.01 22.63 -5.25
C ASN A 197 -0.11 22.20 -6.20
N THR A 198 0.00 21.04 -6.83
CA THR A 198 -0.86 20.64 -7.95
C THR A 198 -1.65 19.38 -7.64
N ALA A 199 -2.96 19.44 -7.81
CA ALA A 199 -3.80 18.25 -7.81
C ALA A 199 -3.64 17.49 -9.13
N ALA A 200 -3.62 16.15 -9.07
CA ALA A 200 -3.64 15.32 -10.26
C ALA A 200 -5.08 14.89 -10.59
N SER A 201 -5.43 14.97 -11.87
CA SER A 201 -6.67 14.42 -12.42
C SER A 201 -6.35 13.11 -13.12
N VAL A 202 -6.77 11.98 -12.54
CA VAL A 202 -6.35 10.64 -12.98
C VAL A 202 -7.51 9.90 -13.62
N HIS A 203 -7.36 9.55 -14.89
CA HIS A 203 -8.26 8.61 -15.58
C HIS A 203 -7.68 7.20 -15.52
N VAL A 204 -8.52 6.23 -15.18
CA VAL A 204 -8.13 4.82 -15.07
C VAL A 204 -8.47 4.09 -16.36
N SER A 205 -7.49 3.39 -16.91
CA SER A 205 -7.69 2.45 -18.00
C SER A 205 -7.09 1.09 -17.64
N THR A 206 -7.75 0.02 -18.05
CA THR A 206 -7.23 -1.34 -17.94
C THR A 206 -6.78 -1.78 -19.32
N GLU A 207 -5.50 -2.11 -19.48
CA GLU A 207 -5.03 -2.79 -20.67
C GLU A 207 -5.57 -4.22 -20.64
N ASN A 208 -6.64 -4.54 -21.38
CA ASN A 208 -6.84 -5.89 -21.94
C ASN A 208 -7.97 -5.95 -22.99
N VAL A 209 -7.71 -6.76 -24.02
CA VAL A 209 -8.64 -7.24 -25.07
C VAL A 209 -8.89 -6.26 -26.24
N THR A 210 -8.14 -6.49 -27.33
CA THR A 210 -8.33 -5.94 -28.70
C THR A 210 -8.28 -4.43 -28.87
N ARG A 211 -7.28 -3.97 -29.63
CA ARG A 211 -7.36 -2.75 -30.44
C ARG A 211 -8.63 -2.84 -31.31
N ASN A 212 -9.74 -2.24 -30.86
CA ASN A 212 -10.88 -1.70 -31.63
C ASN A 212 -12.16 -1.54 -30.77
N GLY A 213 -12.03 -1.06 -29.53
CA GLY A 213 -13.19 -0.68 -28.74
C GLY A 213 -12.95 0.65 -28.03
N THR A 214 -13.38 1.75 -28.64
CA THR A 214 -14.11 2.74 -27.84
C THR A 214 -15.16 1.96 -27.04
N LEU A 215 -15.35 2.30 -25.76
CA LEU A 215 -16.39 1.72 -24.91
C LEU A 215 -17.75 1.82 -25.62
N ALA A 216 -18.10 0.82 -26.41
CA ALA A 216 -19.35 0.73 -27.14
C ALA A 216 -20.32 0.03 -26.20
N MET A 217 -21.03 0.85 -25.43
CA MET A 217 -22.26 0.48 -24.73
C MET A 217 -23.17 -0.32 -25.66
N HIS A 218 -23.40 -1.60 -25.35
CA HIS A 218 -24.58 -2.29 -25.83
C HIS A 218 -25.76 -1.91 -24.93
N GLN A 219 -26.51 -0.89 -25.34
CA GLN A 219 -27.88 -0.69 -24.87
C GLN A 219 -28.75 -1.82 -25.43
N GLN A 220 -28.99 -2.86 -24.63
CA GLN A 220 -30.16 -3.70 -24.82
C GLN A 220 -31.30 -3.22 -23.92
N ASN A 221 -32.24 -2.52 -24.54
CA ASN A 221 -33.55 -2.24 -23.99
C ASN A 221 -34.26 -3.55 -23.64
N GLN A 222 -34.35 -3.88 -22.35
CA GLN A 222 -35.41 -4.77 -21.86
C GLN A 222 -36.16 -4.10 -20.72
N ARG A 223 -37.36 -3.64 -21.05
CA ARG A 223 -38.41 -3.30 -20.07
C ARG A 223 -38.75 -4.58 -19.28
N THR A 224 -38.50 -4.62 -17.97
CA THR A 224 -39.39 -5.34 -17.03
C THR A 224 -39.19 -4.91 -15.57
N LYS A 225 -40.33 -4.52 -14.98
CA LYS A 225 -40.82 -4.63 -13.59
C LYS A 225 -39.89 -4.33 -12.39
N PHE A 226 -40.38 -3.36 -11.61
CA PHE A 226 -40.05 -3.01 -10.23
C PHE A 226 -39.70 -4.20 -9.33
N SER A 227 -38.48 -4.17 -8.81
CA SER A 227 -38.09 -4.83 -7.56
C SER A 227 -37.27 -3.83 -6.74
N ARG A 228 -37.76 -3.57 -5.53
CA ARG A 228 -37.20 -2.62 -4.57
C ARG A 228 -36.06 -3.32 -3.83
N GLY A 229 -34.86 -3.22 -4.38
CA GLY A 229 -33.61 -3.64 -3.76
C GLY A 229 -32.52 -2.67 -4.24
N SER A 230 -31.72 -2.14 -3.32
CA SER A 230 -30.64 -1.19 -3.61
C SER A 230 -29.59 -1.86 -4.50
N LYS A 231 -29.78 -1.77 -5.82
CA LYS A 231 -28.71 -2.05 -6.78
C LYS A 231 -27.66 -0.96 -6.59
N LEU A 232 -26.46 -1.34 -6.14
CA LEU A 232 -25.27 -0.53 -6.34
C LEU A 232 -25.25 -0.13 -7.80
N ASP A 233 -25.20 1.17 -8.05
CA ASP A 233 -25.17 1.73 -9.39
C ASP A 233 -23.86 1.26 -10.03
N ASP A 234 -23.97 0.46 -11.08
CA ASP A 234 -22.86 -0.30 -11.72
C ASP A 234 -21.76 0.62 -12.29
N ASN A 235 -22.02 1.93 -12.28
CA ASN A 235 -21.16 3.02 -12.74
C ASN A 235 -20.49 3.81 -11.60
N THR A 236 -20.54 3.36 -10.36
CA THR A 236 -19.91 4.08 -9.22
C THR A 236 -18.64 3.39 -8.75
N ARG A 237 -17.71 4.16 -8.18
CA ARG A 237 -16.52 3.70 -7.47
C ARG A 237 -16.44 4.34 -6.10
N GLU A 238 -15.78 3.66 -5.18
CA GLU A 238 -15.55 4.13 -3.82
C GLU A 238 -14.18 4.79 -3.74
N GLU A 239 -14.10 5.98 -3.13
CA GLU A 239 -12.83 6.67 -2.90
C GLU A 239 -12.61 6.98 -1.41
N TYR A 240 -11.36 6.83 -0.98
CA TYR A 240 -10.88 7.05 0.37
C TYR A 240 -9.69 8.01 0.32
N HIS A 241 -9.96 9.29 0.52
CA HIS A 241 -8.99 10.38 0.46
C HIS A 241 -8.40 10.63 1.84
N LEU A 242 -7.11 10.37 1.99
CA LEU A 242 -6.35 10.67 3.19
C LEU A 242 -5.62 12.01 3.05
N THR A 243 -5.82 12.88 4.03
CA THR A 243 -5.14 14.19 4.13
C THR A 243 -4.73 14.50 5.56
N ALA A 244 -3.74 15.38 5.70
CA ALA A 244 -3.39 15.98 6.98
C ALA A 244 -4.42 17.02 7.44
N LEU A 245 -4.62 17.13 8.75
CA LEU A 245 -5.42 18.21 9.34
C LEU A 245 -4.85 19.57 8.95
N ASN A 246 -5.70 20.42 8.37
CA ASN A 246 -5.35 21.74 7.86
C ASN A 246 -4.23 21.74 6.80
N GLY A 247 -3.94 20.59 6.18
CA GLY A 247 -2.80 20.43 5.26
C GLY A 247 -1.44 20.41 5.95
N ASP A 248 -1.37 20.34 7.28
CA ASP A 248 -0.11 20.29 8.02
C ASP A 248 0.49 18.88 8.00
N LEU A 249 1.54 18.69 7.20
CA LEU A 249 2.21 17.40 7.06
C LEU A 249 2.81 16.87 8.38
N HIS A 250 3.07 17.73 9.35
CA HIS A 250 3.53 17.36 10.70
C HIS A 250 2.39 16.95 11.64
N SER A 251 1.13 17.08 11.20
CA SER A 251 -0.03 16.68 11.97
C SER A 251 -0.02 15.19 12.26
N GLN A 252 -0.27 14.84 13.53
CA GLN A 252 -0.56 13.46 13.95
C GLN A 252 -2.04 13.10 13.81
N THR A 253 -2.84 14.01 13.26
CA THR A 253 -4.25 13.81 12.93
C THR A 253 -4.42 13.67 11.43
N VAL A 254 -5.04 12.56 11.01
CA VAL A 254 -5.39 12.26 9.62
C VAL A 254 -6.90 12.37 9.41
N LEU A 255 -7.29 12.82 8.23
CA LEU A 255 -8.68 12.87 7.79
C LEU A 255 -8.91 11.82 6.72
N LEU A 256 -10.10 11.22 6.75
CA LEU A 256 -10.65 10.43 5.66
C LEU A 256 -11.82 11.20 5.07
N ASN A 257 -11.73 11.53 3.78
CA ASN A 257 -12.78 12.24 3.06
C ASN A 257 -13.21 13.53 3.78
N GLY A 258 -12.24 14.25 4.38
CA GLY A 258 -12.47 15.47 5.14
C GLY A 258 -12.95 15.29 6.59
N ASN A 259 -13.09 14.05 7.09
CA ASN A 259 -13.49 13.77 8.46
C ASN A 259 -12.32 13.23 9.29
N ILE A 260 -12.14 13.75 10.52
CA ILE A 260 -11.08 13.30 11.42
C ILE A 260 -11.25 11.81 11.76
N LEU A 261 -10.20 11.03 11.56
CA LEU A 261 -10.11 9.67 12.09
C LEU A 261 -9.53 9.72 13.50
N SER A 262 -10.35 9.37 14.48
CA SER A 262 -9.94 9.25 15.88
C SER A 262 -10.73 8.14 16.56
N VAL A 263 -10.11 7.47 17.53
CA VAL A 263 -10.84 6.52 18.38
C VAL A 263 -11.84 7.24 19.27
N ASN A 264 -12.98 6.61 19.53
CA ASN A 264 -13.91 7.10 20.54
C ASN A 264 -13.39 6.85 21.97
N SER A 265 -14.16 7.23 22.98
CA SER A 265 -13.79 7.05 24.40
C SER A 265 -13.60 5.59 24.83
N SER A 266 -14.12 4.61 24.08
CA SER A 266 -13.89 3.17 24.30
C SER A 266 -12.70 2.62 23.52
N GLY A 267 -11.94 3.45 22.81
CA GLY A 267 -10.82 3.01 21.97
C GLY A 267 -11.23 2.35 20.65
N SER A 268 -12.50 2.46 20.27
CA SER A 268 -13.02 1.85 19.04
C SER A 268 -12.64 2.68 17.82
N ILE A 269 -12.13 2.01 16.78
CA ILE A 269 -11.82 2.61 15.48
C ILE A 269 -13.13 3.03 14.79
N PRO A 270 -13.24 4.26 14.25
CA PRO A 270 -14.44 4.71 13.55
C PRO A 270 -14.62 3.92 12.24
N PRO A 271 -15.84 3.87 11.69
CA PRO A 271 -16.06 3.40 10.32
C PRO A 271 -15.19 4.18 9.33
N LEU A 272 -14.65 3.48 8.33
CA LEU A 272 -13.89 4.10 7.24
C LEU A 272 -14.81 4.20 6.04
N GLU A 273 -15.63 5.25 6.00
CA GLU A 273 -16.67 5.42 4.98
C GLU A 273 -16.08 6.00 3.69
N PRO A 274 -16.32 5.37 2.52
CA PRO A 274 -15.94 5.94 1.24
C PRO A 274 -16.87 7.09 0.83
N ILE A 275 -16.39 7.89 -0.12
CA ILE A 275 -17.29 8.66 -1.00
C ILE A 275 -17.58 7.85 -2.26
N GLN A 276 -18.79 7.95 -2.78
CA GLN A 276 -19.18 7.33 -4.04
C GLN A 276 -19.04 8.34 -5.17
N THR A 277 -18.27 8.00 -6.19
CA THR A 277 -17.99 8.85 -7.36
C THR A 277 -18.32 8.09 -8.64
N SER A 278 -18.75 8.79 -9.70
CA SER A 278 -18.96 8.15 -11.01
C SER A 278 -17.64 7.62 -11.56
N GLN A 279 -17.63 6.40 -12.07
CA GLN A 279 -16.47 5.79 -12.75
C GLN A 279 -16.00 6.60 -13.97
N SER A 280 -16.88 7.39 -14.60
CA SER A 280 -16.54 8.27 -15.73
C SER A 280 -15.68 9.47 -15.34
N ASP A 281 -15.81 9.92 -14.10
CA ASP A 281 -15.16 11.14 -13.63
C ASP A 281 -13.70 10.82 -13.29
N PRO A 282 -12.76 11.76 -13.49
CA PRO A 282 -11.38 11.53 -13.04
C PRO A 282 -11.31 11.37 -11.52
N ILE A 283 -10.36 10.57 -11.04
CA ILE A 283 -9.99 10.55 -9.63
C ILE A 283 -9.12 11.80 -9.39
N ILE A 284 -9.56 12.68 -8.49
CA ILE A 284 -8.81 13.87 -8.13
C ILE A 284 -7.91 13.54 -6.94
N VAL A 285 -6.59 13.56 -7.14
CA VAL A 285 -5.61 13.35 -6.07
C VAL A 285 -5.05 14.72 -5.66
N ALA A 286 -5.50 15.25 -4.52
CA ALA A 286 -5.12 16.58 -4.04
C ALA A 286 -3.60 16.70 -3.77
N PRO A 287 -3.04 17.92 -3.70
CA PRO A 287 -1.65 18.11 -3.31
C PRO A 287 -1.38 17.48 -1.94
N PHE A 288 -0.22 16.83 -1.78
CA PHE A 288 0.13 16.05 -0.59
C PHE A 288 -1.04 15.26 0.00
N SER A 289 -1.59 14.35 -0.81
CA SER A 289 -2.67 13.46 -0.40
C SER A 289 -2.46 12.04 -0.91
N ILE A 290 -3.24 11.13 -0.34
CA ILE A 290 -3.23 9.71 -0.70
C ILE A 290 -4.67 9.28 -0.94
N VAL A 291 -4.91 8.53 -2.02
CA VAL A 291 -6.24 8.05 -2.38
C VAL A 291 -6.21 6.54 -2.56
N PHE A 292 -7.10 5.83 -1.87
CA PHE A 292 -7.50 4.50 -2.28
C PHE A 292 -8.78 4.60 -3.11
N ALA A 293 -8.84 3.91 -4.25
CA ALA A 293 -10.04 3.88 -5.09
C ALA A 293 -10.41 2.43 -5.43
N HIS A 294 -11.60 2.01 -5.01
CA HIS A 294 -12.13 0.67 -5.27
C HIS A 294 -13.13 0.72 -6.44
N ILE A 295 -12.83 -0.05 -7.49
CA ILE A 295 -13.59 -0.13 -8.74
C ILE A 295 -14.14 -1.56 -8.85
N ALA A 296 -15.39 -1.75 -8.43
CA ALA A 296 -15.98 -3.08 -8.28
C ALA A 296 -16.20 -3.82 -9.62
N ASN A 297 -16.54 -3.10 -10.69
CA ASN A 297 -16.88 -3.69 -12.00
C ASN A 297 -15.78 -3.52 -13.06
N SER A 298 -14.52 -3.65 -12.65
CA SER A 298 -13.42 -3.73 -13.62
C SER A 298 -13.37 -5.14 -14.23
N THR A 299 -13.50 -5.26 -15.55
CA THR A 299 -13.28 -6.53 -16.28
C THR A 299 -11.80 -6.90 -16.31
N VAL A 300 -11.27 -7.30 -15.16
CA VAL A 300 -9.89 -7.78 -14.98
C VAL A 300 -9.98 -9.27 -14.66
N PRO A 301 -9.69 -10.17 -15.62
CA PRO A 301 -9.84 -11.62 -15.43
C PRO A 301 -9.11 -12.17 -14.20
N ALA A 302 -7.97 -11.58 -13.84
CA ALA A 302 -7.20 -11.96 -12.65
C ALA A 302 -7.92 -11.67 -11.31
N CYS A 303 -9.00 -10.87 -11.32
CA CYS A 303 -9.73 -10.41 -10.14
C CYS A 303 -11.20 -10.87 -10.11
N GLU A 304 -11.56 -11.89 -10.90
CA GLU A 304 -12.93 -12.42 -10.95
C GLU A 304 -13.32 -13.20 -9.68
N TYR A 305 -12.33 -13.67 -8.93
CA TYR A 305 -12.49 -14.46 -7.72
C TYR A 305 -11.90 -13.72 -6.53
N VAL A 306 -12.60 -13.80 -5.39
CA VAL A 306 -12.12 -13.29 -4.10
C VAL A 306 -11.38 -14.45 -3.42
N ASP A 307 -10.11 -14.21 -3.06
CA ASP A 307 -9.23 -15.17 -2.37
C ASP A 307 -9.45 -15.24 -0.85
#